data_AF-A0A0W8CPB9-F1
#
_entry.id   AF-A0A0W8CPB9-F1
#
_cell.length_a   1.000
_cell.length_b   1.000
_cell.length_c   1.000
_cell.angle_alpha   90.00
_cell.angle_beta   90.00
_cell.angle_gamma   90.00
#
_symmetry.space_group_name_H-M   'P 1'
#
loop_
_entity.id
_entity.type
_entity.pdbx_description
1 polymer ?
#
loop_
_entity_poly.entity_id
_entity_poly.type
_entity_poly.pdbx_seq_one_letter_code
_entity_poly.pdbx_strand_id
1 'polypeptide(L)'
;MKVDMYARFGNELLKPALQEQPYDTRILQPSAPPAQQNVLYATMESDVQKKTERGVESFLEDWRLISLYHEDNDIKLVRLEQHFNNAIVTTNDKVMITTKNTLHYAFPHLTNTEPGRTFASKILDQQYNSRLSAF
;
A
#
# COMPACT_ATOMS: atom_id res chain seq x y z
N MET A 1 14.41 2.46 19.26
CA MET A 1 13.23 3.18 18.74
C MET A 1 12.51 2.23 17.78
N LYS A 2 11.38 1.65 18.18
CA LYS A 2 10.62 0.68 17.36
C LYS A 2 9.72 1.47 16.40
N VAL A 3 9.94 1.34 15.10
CA VAL A 3 9.07 1.96 14.08
C VAL A 3 8.14 0.88 13.54
N ASP A 4 7.00 0.69 14.20
CA ASP A 4 5.86 -0.09 13.68
C ASP A 4 5.11 0.73 12.61
N MET A 5 5.81 1.12 11.56
CA MET A 5 5.27 1.96 10.48
C MET A 5 4.22 1.19 9.65
N TYR A 6 4.34 -0.13 9.54
CA TYR A 6 3.62 -0.89 8.53
C TYR A 6 2.15 -1.20 8.87
N ALA A 7 1.77 -1.24 10.15
CA ALA A 7 0.42 -1.67 10.57
C ALA A 7 -0.61 -0.53 10.72
N ARG A 8 -0.17 0.73 10.81
CA ARG A 8 -1.06 1.88 11.13
C ARG A 8 -1.53 2.70 9.91
N PHE A 9 -0.93 2.53 8.74
CA PHE A 9 -1.14 3.44 7.60
C PHE A 9 -2.41 3.16 6.78
N GLY A 10 -2.90 1.91 6.71
CA GLY A 10 -4.02 1.54 5.82
C GLY A 10 -5.40 2.10 6.25
N ASN A 11 -5.69 2.14 7.55
CA ASN A 11 -7.05 2.43 8.04
C ASN A 11 -7.43 3.92 8.15
N GLU A 12 -6.46 4.83 8.10
CA GLU A 12 -6.70 6.27 8.31
C GLU A 12 -6.70 7.10 7.02
N LEU A 13 -6.11 6.60 5.92
CA LEU A 13 -6.04 7.33 4.64
C LEU A 13 -7.32 7.21 3.80
N LEU A 14 -8.13 6.16 3.99
CA LEU A 14 -9.31 5.90 3.14
C LEU A 14 -10.63 6.42 3.70
N LYS A 15 -10.75 6.66 5.01
CA LYS A 15 -12.01 7.17 5.60
C LYS A 15 -12.43 8.56 5.08
N PRO A 16 -11.52 9.53 4.85
CA PRO A 16 -11.90 10.81 4.27
C PRO A 16 -12.22 10.73 2.77
N ALA A 17 -11.63 9.79 2.04
CA ALA A 17 -11.76 9.67 0.58
C ALA A 17 -13.04 8.95 0.14
N LEU A 18 -13.69 8.21 1.04
CA LEU A 18 -14.97 7.52 0.79
C LEU A 18 -16.19 8.35 1.21
N GLN A 19 -15.98 9.55 1.73
CA GLN A 19 -17.07 10.44 2.12
C GLN A 19 -17.41 11.31 0.92
N GLU A 20 -18.43 10.91 0.14
CA GLU A 20 -18.97 11.75 -0.94
C GLU A 20 -19.45 13.07 -0.36
N GLN A 21 -18.64 14.11 -0.51
CA GLN A 21 -19.01 15.50 -0.27
C GLN A 21 -18.90 16.23 -1.61
N PRO A 22 -19.91 17.03 -1.99
CA PRO A 22 -19.87 17.77 -3.26
C PRO A 22 -18.77 18.84 -3.17
N TYR A 23 -17.66 18.65 -3.88
CA TYR A 23 -16.55 19.60 -3.90
C TYR A 23 -16.90 20.84 -4.73
N ASP A 24 -16.97 22.02 -4.08
CA ASP A 24 -17.02 23.32 -4.75
C ASP A 24 -15.61 23.70 -5.25
N THR A 25 -15.50 24.01 -6.54
CA THR A 25 -14.25 24.04 -7.31
C THR A 25 -13.42 25.33 -7.12
N ARG A 26 -13.66 26.12 -6.06
CA ARG A 26 -13.13 27.49 -5.96
C ARG A 26 -12.15 27.82 -4.85
N ILE A 27 -11.73 26.86 -4.01
CA ILE A 27 -10.61 27.11 -3.06
C ILE A 27 -9.71 25.87 -2.97
N LEU A 28 -8.70 25.78 -3.84
CA LEU A 28 -7.58 24.87 -3.67
C LEU A 28 -6.49 25.58 -2.85
N GLN A 29 -6.68 25.62 -1.53
CA GLN A 29 -5.51 25.68 -0.65
C GLN A 29 -4.87 24.29 -0.65
N PRO A 30 -3.53 24.15 -0.73
CA PRO A 30 -2.90 22.86 -0.52
C PRO A 30 -3.15 22.47 0.93
N SER A 31 -4.11 21.58 1.16
CA SER A 31 -4.26 20.95 2.48
C SER A 31 -2.91 20.36 2.85
N ALA A 32 -2.41 20.70 4.04
CA ALA A 32 -1.16 20.15 4.55
C ALA A 32 -1.13 18.63 4.32
N PRO A 33 0.02 18.05 3.91
CA PRO A 33 0.13 16.62 3.70
C PRO A 33 -0.39 15.89 4.95
N PRO A 34 -1.22 14.83 4.79
CA PRO A 34 -1.63 13.98 5.90
C PRO A 34 -0.46 13.67 6.83
N ALA A 35 -0.70 13.57 8.15
CA ALA A 35 0.35 13.36 9.14
C ALA A 35 1.29 12.18 8.80
N GLN A 36 0.75 11.15 8.13
CA GLN A 36 1.50 10.00 7.62
C GLN A 36 2.51 10.35 6.50
N GLN A 37 2.16 11.26 5.59
CA GLN A 37 3.07 11.71 4.52
C GLN A 37 4.23 12.49 5.12
N ASN A 38 3.97 13.32 6.13
CA ASN A 38 5.02 14.06 6.84
C ASN A 38 6.02 13.12 7.53
N VAL A 39 5.56 11.98 8.06
CA VAL A 39 6.47 10.97 8.63
C VAL A 39 7.41 10.42 7.57
N LEU A 40 6.91 10.09 6.37
CA LEU A 40 7.75 9.57 5.28
C LEU A 40 8.78 10.62 4.84
N TYR A 41 8.36 11.86 4.61
CA TYR A 41 9.26 12.96 4.28
C TYR A 41 10.28 13.26 5.38
N ALA A 42 9.93 13.05 6.66
CA ALA A 42 10.84 13.29 7.78
C ALA A 42 11.81 12.14 8.07
N THR A 43 11.56 10.95 7.54
CA THR A 43 12.33 9.72 7.88
C THR A 43 13.09 9.12 6.69
N MET A 44 12.73 9.47 5.46
CA MET A 44 13.39 9.01 4.24
C MET A 44 14.25 10.10 3.62
N GLU A 45 15.41 9.71 3.10
CA GLU A 45 16.21 10.58 2.25
C GLU A 45 15.47 10.88 0.94
N SER A 46 15.65 12.10 0.41
CA SER A 46 14.96 12.56 -0.80
C SER A 46 15.23 11.70 -2.04
N ASP A 47 16.34 10.97 -2.06
CA ASP A 47 16.77 10.09 -3.15
C ASP A 47 16.64 8.60 -2.82
N VAL A 48 15.83 8.25 -1.79
CA VAL A 48 15.52 6.87 -1.41
C VAL A 48 15.16 6.03 -2.65
N GLN A 49 15.76 4.86 -2.77
CA GLN A 49 15.60 4.00 -3.94
C GLN A 49 14.76 2.77 -3.61
N LYS A 50 13.87 2.41 -4.54
CA LYS A 50 13.10 1.17 -4.51
C LYS A 50 13.20 0.50 -5.87
N LYS A 51 13.90 -0.63 -5.97
CA LYS A 51 14.08 -1.41 -7.22
C LYS A 51 14.46 -0.55 -8.43
N THR A 52 13.48 0.04 -9.12
CA THR A 52 13.61 0.86 -10.34
C THR A 52 13.22 2.33 -10.14
N GLU A 53 12.68 2.70 -8.99
CA GLU A 53 12.12 4.02 -8.71
C GLU A 53 12.91 4.76 -7.61
N ARG A 54 12.80 6.09 -7.60
CA ARG A 54 13.53 6.99 -6.70
C ARG A 54 12.59 8.04 -6.12
N GLY A 55 12.81 8.37 -4.86
CA GLY A 55 12.17 9.48 -4.16
C GLY A 55 10.94 9.07 -3.37
N VAL A 56 10.60 9.88 -2.38
CA VAL A 56 9.50 9.62 -1.43
C VAL A 56 8.15 9.51 -2.13
N GLU A 57 7.98 10.23 -3.24
CA GLU A 57 6.78 10.24 -4.08
C GLU A 57 6.49 8.85 -4.66
N SER A 58 7.53 8.10 -5.07
CA SER A 58 7.35 6.74 -5.60
C SER A 58 6.78 5.80 -4.53
N PHE A 59 7.30 5.88 -3.31
CA PHE A 59 6.78 5.12 -2.18
C PHE A 59 5.34 5.51 -1.83
N LEU A 60 5.01 6.81 -1.86
CA LEU A 60 3.64 7.27 -1.62
C LEU A 60 2.66 6.75 -2.66
N GLU A 61 3.05 6.70 -3.93
CA GLU A 61 2.21 6.15 -4.99
C GLU A 61 2.01 4.64 -4.84
N ASP A 62 3.06 3.90 -4.50
CA ASP A 62 2.92 2.48 -4.16
C ASP A 62 1.93 2.26 -3.01
N TRP A 63 2.02 3.08 -1.95
CA TRP A 63 1.11 2.99 -0.82
C TRP A 63 -0.33 3.31 -1.22
N ARG A 64 -0.52 4.30 -2.11
CA ARG A 64 -1.83 4.63 -2.67
C ARG A 64 -2.42 3.43 -3.41
N LEU A 65 -1.63 2.80 -4.28
CA LEU A 65 -2.06 1.62 -5.05
C LEU A 65 -2.34 0.41 -4.16
N ILE A 66 -1.45 0.12 -3.20
CA ILE A 66 -1.63 -0.99 -2.25
C ILE A 66 -2.93 -0.81 -1.45
N SER A 67 -3.19 0.41 -0.98
CA SER A 67 -4.41 0.71 -0.20
C SER A 67 -5.67 0.64 -1.07
N LEU A 68 -5.57 1.05 -2.35
CA LEU A 68 -6.67 0.93 -3.30
C LEU A 68 -7.00 -0.54 -3.62
N TYR A 69 -5.97 -1.38 -3.79
CA TYR A 69 -6.16 -2.78 -4.18
C TYR A 69 -6.57 -3.66 -3.00
N HIS A 70 -6.09 -3.34 -1.80
CA HIS A 70 -6.24 -4.16 -0.60
C HIS A 70 -6.74 -3.29 0.55
N GLU A 71 -8.06 -3.19 0.66
CA GLU A 71 -8.74 -2.43 1.72
C GLU A 71 -8.35 -2.97 3.12
N ASP A 72 -8.30 -4.29 3.26
CA ASP A 72 -7.88 -4.99 4.49
C ASP A 72 -6.46 -5.54 4.34
N ASN A 73 -5.47 -4.65 4.30
CA ASN A 73 -4.07 -5.03 4.20
C ASN A 73 -3.38 -5.05 5.58
N ASP A 74 -3.02 -6.25 6.05
CA ASP A 74 -2.23 -6.44 7.28
C ASP A 74 -0.79 -6.84 6.92
N ILE A 75 0.15 -5.91 7.13
CA ILE A 75 1.59 -6.14 6.96
C ILE A 75 2.24 -6.23 8.33
N LYS A 76 2.85 -7.39 8.61
CA LYS A 76 3.58 -7.65 9.85
C LYS A 76 5.06 -7.75 9.59
N LEU A 77 5.84 -6.93 10.31
CA LEU A 77 7.28 -7.10 10.40
C LEU A 77 7.55 -8.33 11.27
N VAL A 78 8.11 -9.37 10.67
CA VAL A 78 8.40 -10.64 11.36
C VAL A 78 9.85 -10.69 11.81
N ARG A 79 10.75 -10.11 11.02
CA ARG A 79 12.18 -10.15 11.33
C ARG A 79 12.88 -8.89 10.84
N LEU A 80 13.83 -8.43 11.64
CA LEU A 80 14.72 -7.32 11.34
C LEU A 80 16.15 -7.78 11.62
N GLU A 81 17.00 -7.79 10.60
CA GLU A 81 18.39 -8.23 10.72
C GLU A 81 19.34 -7.13 10.25
N GLN A 82 20.33 -6.81 11.07
CA GLN A 82 21.42 -5.93 10.66
C GLN A 82 22.46 -6.74 9.90
N HIS A 83 22.82 -6.28 8.70
CA HIS A 83 23.83 -6.87 7.83
C HIS A 83 25.04 -5.94 7.73
N PHE A 84 26.06 -6.38 6.98
CA PHE A 84 27.25 -5.58 6.72
C PHE A 84 26.88 -4.25 6.05
N ASN A 85 27.73 -3.23 6.21
CA ASN A 85 27.56 -1.89 5.64
C ASN A 85 26.29 -1.14 6.10
N ASN A 86 25.85 -1.36 7.35
CA ASN A 86 24.66 -0.75 7.92
C ASN A 86 23.34 -1.08 7.18
N ALA A 87 23.33 -2.13 6.36
CA ALA A 87 22.12 -2.60 5.72
C ALA A 87 21.19 -3.27 6.74
N ILE A 88 19.89 -3.11 6.56
CA ILE A 88 18.87 -3.74 7.40
C ILE A 88 17.96 -4.57 6.50
N VAL A 89 17.96 -5.88 6.73
CA VAL A 89 17.07 -6.81 6.02
C VAL A 89 15.79 -6.96 6.82
N THR A 90 14.67 -6.74 6.16
CA THR A 90 13.34 -6.95 6.74
C THR A 90 12.70 -8.20 6.15
N THR A 91 12.09 -9.02 7.00
CA THR A 91 11.17 -10.07 6.57
C THR A 91 9.78 -9.68 7.03
N ASN A 92 8.85 -9.58 6.08
CA ASN A 92 7.47 -9.22 6.34
C ASN A 92 6.54 -10.35 5.90
N ASP A 93 5.54 -10.62 6.73
CA ASP A 93 4.41 -11.46 6.37
C ASP A 93 3.22 -10.55 6.09
N LYS A 94 2.54 -10.79 4.97
CA LYS A 94 1.40 -10.02 4.52
C LYS A 94 0.22 -10.95 4.29
N VAL A 95 -0.90 -10.63 4.91
CA VAL A 95 -2.17 -11.30 4.67
C VAL A 95 -3.01 -10.39 3.79
N MET A 96 -3.50 -10.93 2.68
CA MET A 96 -4.38 -10.20 1.76
C MET A 96 -5.62 -11.04 1.47
N ILE A 97 -6.75 -10.36 1.40
CA ILE A 97 -8.01 -10.92 0.89
C ILE A 97 -8.22 -10.33 -0.50
N THR A 98 -8.57 -11.18 -1.46
CA THR A 98 -8.95 -10.70 -2.79
C THR A 98 -10.35 -10.11 -2.71
N THR A 99 -10.47 -8.79 -2.77
CA THR A 99 -11.76 -8.10 -2.75
C THR A 99 -12.21 -7.76 -4.17
N LYS A 100 -13.43 -7.22 -4.31
CA LYS A 100 -13.89 -6.63 -5.57
C LYS A 100 -12.95 -5.52 -6.06
N ASN A 101 -12.38 -4.72 -5.15
CA ASN A 101 -11.40 -3.69 -5.50
C ASN A 101 -10.11 -4.30 -6.04
N THR A 102 -9.62 -5.39 -5.44
CA THR A 102 -8.46 -6.12 -5.97
C THR A 102 -8.71 -6.59 -7.40
N LEU A 103 -9.87 -7.20 -7.67
CA LEU A 103 -10.23 -7.65 -9.02
C LEU A 103 -10.39 -6.50 -10.01
N HIS A 104 -11.02 -5.41 -9.59
CA HIS A 104 -11.27 -4.26 -10.46
C HIS A 104 -9.98 -3.50 -10.82
N TYR A 105 -9.13 -3.23 -9.84
CA TYR A 105 -7.96 -2.37 -10.03
C TYR A 105 -6.67 -3.14 -10.35
N ALA A 106 -6.40 -4.26 -9.68
CA ALA A 106 -5.16 -5.01 -9.89
C ALA A 106 -5.27 -6.04 -11.03
N PHE A 107 -6.46 -6.61 -11.25
CA PHE A 107 -6.70 -7.65 -12.25
C PHE A 107 -7.86 -7.34 -13.21
N PRO A 108 -7.95 -6.13 -13.79
CA PRO A 108 -9.10 -5.73 -14.61
C PRO A 108 -9.36 -6.71 -15.77
N HIS A 109 -8.28 -7.26 -16.33
CA HIS A 109 -8.33 -8.21 -17.45
C HIS A 109 -9.08 -9.51 -17.13
N LEU A 110 -9.17 -9.94 -15.87
CA LEU A 110 -9.96 -11.13 -15.51
C LEU A 110 -11.45 -10.91 -15.76
N THR A 111 -11.93 -9.67 -15.74
CA THR A 111 -13.38 -9.40 -15.92
C THR A 111 -13.80 -9.32 -17.40
N ASN A 112 -12.85 -9.38 -18.34
CA ASN A 112 -13.10 -9.17 -19.76
C ASN A 112 -13.53 -10.43 -20.52
N THR A 113 -13.33 -11.62 -19.95
CA THR A 113 -13.63 -12.90 -20.62
C THR A 113 -14.36 -13.85 -19.69
N GLU A 114 -15.16 -14.77 -20.24
CA GLU A 114 -15.85 -15.78 -19.44
C GLU A 114 -14.91 -16.66 -18.60
N PRO A 115 -13.78 -17.17 -19.11
CA PRO A 115 -12.81 -17.89 -18.29
C PRO A 115 -12.22 -17.02 -17.17
N GLY A 116 -11.92 -15.75 -17.48
CA GLY A 116 -11.41 -14.81 -16.50
C GLY A 116 -12.42 -14.53 -15.39
N ARG A 117 -13.71 -14.34 -15.72
CA ARG A 117 -14.79 -14.13 -14.74
C ARG A 117 -14.98 -15.34 -13.85
N THR A 118 -14.90 -16.53 -14.43
CA THR A 118 -14.94 -17.81 -13.71
C THR A 118 -13.76 -17.95 -12.75
N PHE A 119 -12.57 -17.50 -13.14
CA PHE A 119 -11.42 -17.50 -12.25
C PHE A 119 -11.55 -16.43 -11.15
N ALA A 120 -11.97 -15.21 -11.52
CA ALA A 120 -12.21 -14.11 -10.59
C ALA A 120 -13.20 -14.46 -9.50
N SER A 121 -14.30 -15.15 -9.83
CA SER A 121 -15.28 -15.61 -8.83
C SER A 121 -14.73 -16.68 -7.89
N LYS A 122 -13.77 -17.50 -8.33
CA LYS A 122 -13.11 -18.51 -7.48
C LYS A 122 -12.12 -17.90 -6.50
N ILE A 123 -11.49 -16.79 -6.86
CA ILE A 123 -10.48 -16.13 -6.02
C ILE A 123 -11.07 -15.00 -5.17
N LEU A 124 -12.27 -14.52 -5.48
CA LEU A 124 -12.98 -13.54 -4.65
C LEU A 124 -13.15 -14.07 -3.21
N ASP A 125 -12.90 -13.20 -2.24
CA ASP A 125 -12.92 -13.48 -0.80
C ASP A 125 -11.94 -14.57 -0.35
N GLN A 126 -11.01 -14.99 -1.23
CA GLN A 126 -9.94 -15.89 -0.85
C GLN A 126 -8.78 -15.13 -0.22
N GLN A 127 -8.29 -15.68 0.88
CA GLN A 127 -7.08 -15.21 1.56
C GLN A 127 -5.85 -15.83 0.91
N TYR A 128 -4.81 -15.02 0.71
CA TYR A 128 -3.47 -15.50 0.39
C TYR A 128 -2.43 -14.83 1.28
N ASN A 129 -1.42 -15.61 1.64
CA ASN A 129 -0.32 -15.16 2.47
C ASN A 129 0.90 -14.96 1.58
N SER A 130 1.57 -13.83 1.72
CA SER A 130 2.89 -13.62 1.11
C SER A 130 3.93 -13.35 2.18
N ARG A 131 5.12 -13.93 1.99
CA ARG A 131 6.31 -13.60 2.76
C ARG A 131 7.30 -12.95 1.82
N LEU A 132 7.76 -11.76 2.19
CA LEU A 132 8.72 -10.98 1.41
C LEU A 132 9.93 -10.66 2.28
N SER A 133 11.11 -10.97 1.75
CA SER A 133 12.39 -10.53 2.30
C SER A 133 12.94 -9.41 1.40
N ALA A 134 13.18 -8.25 1.98
CA ALA A 134 13.72 -7.08 1.27
C ALA A 134 15.05 -6.64 1.91
N PHE A 135 15.99 -6.24 1.04
CA PHE A 135 17.30 -5.67 1.36
C PHE A 135 17.25 -4.15 1.28
#